data_AF-A0A6B2DDJ5-F1
#
_entry.id   AF-A0A6B2DDJ5-F1
#
_cell.length_a   1.000
_cell.length_b   1.000
_cell.length_c   1.000
_cell.angle_alpha   90.00
_cell.angle_beta   90.00
_cell.angle_gamma   90.00
#
_symmetry.space_group_name_H-M   'P 1'
#
loop_
_entity.id
_entity.type
_entity.pdbx_description
1 polymer ?
#
loop_
_entity_poly.entity_id
_entity_poly.type
_entity_poly.pdbx_seq_one_letter_code
_entity_poly.pdbx_strand_id
1 'polypeptide(L)'
;VVYTAARTPQRSRHLGALADLVCFWPRAAHPTVPPCYALKVVPELAARAREHLAEPGTRVVLSGYNLGSLLTIMAAARLAAELPAADLERVGVLTAGSPLQWGYQRAFPALLPQEALEALFADLDGRWRALCRGTDIFGGGVTTWRHEVSDRQLYGVGFQPEGGSGPLKAKADENGVLILGGDHWLPDPLRGPTGRHRWAPGVLRHQDYVVDAEWDHAVAMAAGLGKPSNGEQGLLFGDFPGKL
;
A
#
# COMPACT_ATOMS: atom_id res chain seq x y z
N VAL A 1 -26.20 14.22 -21.00
CA VAL A 1 -25.06 14.02 -20.07
C VAL A 1 -24.91 12.56 -19.64
N VAL A 2 -26.00 11.83 -19.34
CA VAL A 2 -25.96 10.39 -19.03
C VAL A 2 -25.65 9.51 -20.25
N TYR A 3 -26.18 9.86 -21.43
CA TYR A 3 -25.99 9.09 -22.67
C TYR A 3 -24.54 9.07 -23.19
N THR A 4 -23.76 10.12 -22.93
CA THR A 4 -22.36 10.24 -23.37
C THR A 4 -21.38 9.49 -22.46
N ALA A 5 -21.75 9.19 -21.21
CA ALA A 5 -20.92 8.43 -20.27
C ALA A 5 -20.80 6.95 -20.66
N ALA A 6 -21.82 6.39 -21.31
CA ALA A 6 -21.82 5.00 -21.77
C ALA A 6 -20.86 4.74 -22.95
N ARG A 7 -20.41 5.79 -23.65
CA ARG A 7 -19.56 5.65 -24.86
C ARG A 7 -18.10 6.06 -24.67
N THR A 8 -17.70 6.47 -23.46
CA THR A 8 -16.31 6.89 -23.20
C THR A 8 -15.76 6.21 -21.93
N PRO A 9 -15.01 5.09 -22.06
CA PRO A 9 -14.48 4.32 -20.93
C PRO A 9 -13.62 5.15 -19.95
N GLN A 10 -13.02 6.24 -20.43
CA GLN A 10 -12.13 7.10 -19.64
C GLN A 10 -12.91 8.09 -18.73
N ARG A 11 -14.17 8.42 -19.02
CA ARG A 11 -15.00 9.32 -18.20
C ARG A 11 -15.79 8.61 -17.09
N SER A 12 -15.98 7.29 -17.19
CA SER A 12 -16.63 6.50 -16.12
C SER A 12 -15.75 6.39 -14.87
N ARG A 13 -14.42 6.46 -15.02
CA ARG A 13 -13.45 6.39 -13.90
C ARG A 13 -13.59 7.55 -12.92
N HIS A 14 -13.89 8.76 -13.41
CA HIS A 14 -14.08 9.94 -12.56
C HIS A 14 -15.44 9.92 -11.82
N LEU A 15 -16.49 9.42 -12.46
CA LEU A 15 -17.80 9.20 -11.83
C LEU A 15 -17.75 8.07 -10.79
N GLY A 16 -16.98 7.01 -11.06
CA GLY A 16 -16.70 5.94 -10.09
C GLY A 16 -15.94 6.45 -8.88
N ALA A 17 -14.85 7.22 -9.07
CA ALA A 17 -14.10 7.81 -7.98
C ALA A 17 -14.94 8.79 -7.12
N LEU A 18 -15.84 9.55 -7.74
CA LEU A 18 -16.76 10.44 -7.02
C LEU A 18 -17.85 9.66 -6.26
N ALA A 19 -18.37 8.59 -6.86
CA ALA A 19 -19.30 7.67 -6.19
C ALA A 19 -18.63 6.92 -5.03
N ASP A 20 -17.37 6.50 -5.18
CA ASP A 20 -16.58 5.88 -4.12
C ASP A 20 -16.32 6.86 -2.97
N LEU A 21 -16.05 8.14 -3.28
CA LEU A 21 -15.92 9.20 -2.28
C LEU A 21 -17.23 9.45 -1.51
N VAL A 22 -18.38 9.40 -2.18
CA VAL A 22 -19.71 9.57 -1.55
C VAL A 22 -20.11 8.31 -0.77
N CYS A 23 -19.80 7.11 -1.26
CA CYS A 23 -20.13 5.83 -0.61
C CYS A 23 -19.13 5.40 0.47
N PHE A 24 -17.98 6.06 0.58
CA PHE A 24 -17.06 5.96 1.72
C PHE A 24 -17.63 6.64 2.98
N TRP A 25 -18.64 7.51 2.85
CA TRP A 25 -19.14 8.30 3.97
C TRP A 25 -20.05 7.51 4.93
N PRO A 26 -19.90 7.65 6.27
CA PRO A 26 -20.83 7.07 7.24
C PRO A 26 -22.21 7.72 7.14
N ARG A 27 -23.25 6.98 7.54
CA ARG A 27 -24.68 7.31 7.42
C ARG A 27 -25.18 8.55 8.20
N ALA A 28 -24.31 9.49 8.55
CA ALA A 28 -24.66 10.69 9.32
C ALA A 28 -25.33 11.79 8.47
N ALA A 29 -25.21 11.75 7.14
CA ALA A 29 -25.67 12.84 6.26
C ALA A 29 -26.99 12.57 5.51
N HIS A 30 -27.44 11.31 5.33
CA HIS A 30 -28.74 11.03 4.70
C HIS A 30 -29.25 9.57 4.91
N PRO A 31 -30.53 9.34 5.27
CA PRO A 31 -31.07 8.01 5.62
C PRO A 31 -31.17 7.00 4.46
N THR A 32 -31.11 7.45 3.20
CA THR A 32 -31.34 6.63 1.99
C THR A 32 -30.05 6.19 1.29
N VAL A 33 -28.87 6.55 1.79
CA VAL A 33 -27.60 6.11 1.19
C VAL A 33 -27.37 4.63 1.53
N PRO A 34 -27.02 3.78 0.55
CA PRO A 34 -26.66 2.38 0.80
C PRO A 34 -25.53 2.29 1.85
N PRO A 35 -25.42 1.17 2.60
CA PRO A 35 -24.42 1.04 3.66
C PRO A 35 -23.02 1.38 3.13
N CYS A 36 -22.31 2.23 3.88
CA CYS A 36 -20.95 2.67 3.56
C CYS A 36 -20.08 1.45 3.22
N TYR A 37 -19.39 1.52 2.08
CA TYR A 37 -18.58 0.40 1.59
C TYR A 37 -17.53 -0.02 2.64
N ALA A 38 -16.98 0.96 3.38
CA ALA A 38 -16.04 0.69 4.46
C ALA A 38 -16.67 -0.08 5.64
N LEU A 39 -17.92 0.20 6.01
CA LEU A 39 -18.60 -0.51 7.11
C LEU A 39 -18.81 -2.00 6.81
N LYS A 40 -18.79 -2.39 5.54
CA LYS A 40 -18.84 -3.79 5.13
C LYS A 40 -17.44 -4.37 4.89
N VAL A 41 -16.63 -3.71 4.08
CA VAL A 41 -15.35 -4.25 3.62
C VAL A 41 -14.33 -4.34 4.74
N VAL A 42 -14.26 -3.34 5.63
CA VAL A 42 -13.27 -3.33 6.72
C VAL A 42 -13.45 -4.53 7.67
N PRO A 43 -14.64 -4.81 8.23
CA PRO A 43 -14.80 -5.98 9.11
C PRO A 43 -14.65 -7.30 8.36
N GLU A 44 -15.11 -7.43 7.12
CA GLU A 44 -14.94 -8.64 6.32
C GLU A 44 -13.47 -8.92 6.01
N LEU A 45 -12.69 -7.88 5.65
CA LEU A 45 -11.26 -8.00 5.38
C LEU A 45 -10.49 -8.37 6.66
N ALA A 46 -10.80 -7.74 7.79
CA ALA A 46 -10.20 -8.08 9.08
C ALA A 46 -10.55 -9.51 9.52
N ALA A 47 -11.80 -9.96 9.32
CA ALA A 47 -12.22 -11.32 9.62
C ALA A 47 -11.46 -12.35 8.77
N ARG A 48 -11.32 -12.09 7.46
CA ARG A 48 -10.55 -12.96 6.56
C ARG A 48 -9.06 -13.01 6.91
N ALA A 49 -8.48 -11.88 7.31
CA ALA A 49 -7.10 -11.84 7.80
C ALA A 49 -6.92 -12.71 9.04
N ARG A 50 -7.85 -12.61 10.01
CA ARG A 50 -7.85 -13.47 11.22
C ARG A 50 -7.96 -14.95 10.90
N GLU A 51 -8.81 -15.32 9.95
CA GLU A 51 -8.95 -16.71 9.50
C GLU A 51 -7.61 -17.27 9.02
N HIS A 52 -6.89 -16.52 8.18
CA HIS A 52 -5.56 -16.93 7.73
C HIS A 52 -4.49 -16.90 8.82
N LEU A 53 -4.56 -15.94 9.76
CA LEU A 53 -3.62 -15.86 10.88
C LEU A 53 -3.80 -16.99 11.89
N ALA A 54 -4.96 -17.65 11.94
CA ALA A 54 -5.21 -18.80 12.80
C ALA A 54 -4.31 -20.00 12.44
N GLU A 55 -3.83 -20.08 11.21
CA GLU A 55 -2.80 -21.04 10.81
C GLU A 55 -1.42 -20.57 11.33
N PRO A 56 -0.75 -21.38 12.18
CA PRO A 56 0.57 -21.03 12.71
C PRO A 56 1.59 -20.85 11.59
N GLY A 57 2.41 -19.79 11.66
CA GLY A 57 3.44 -19.50 10.66
C GLY A 57 2.94 -18.78 9.41
N THR A 58 1.63 -18.66 9.20
CA THR A 58 1.07 -17.89 8.09
C THR A 58 1.23 -16.39 8.33
N ARG A 59 1.72 -15.66 7.33
CA ARG A 59 1.84 -14.19 7.34
C ARG A 59 0.81 -13.60 6.39
N VAL A 60 0.21 -12.47 6.77
CA VAL A 60 -0.85 -11.81 5.99
C VAL A 60 -0.41 -10.41 5.61
N VAL A 61 -0.37 -10.12 4.32
CA VAL A 61 -0.16 -8.77 3.79
C VAL A 61 -1.47 -8.25 3.23
N LEU A 62 -2.01 -7.19 3.83
CA LEU A 62 -3.17 -6.50 3.30
C LEU A 62 -2.74 -5.54 2.19
N SER A 63 -3.17 -5.79 0.96
CA SER A 63 -2.84 -4.93 -0.18
C SER A 63 -4.02 -4.07 -0.63
N GLY A 64 -3.79 -2.79 -0.91
CA GLY A 64 -4.80 -1.86 -1.40
C GLY A 64 -4.27 -0.97 -2.53
N TYR A 65 -5.09 -0.76 -3.56
CA TYR A 65 -4.78 0.14 -4.68
C TYR A 65 -5.66 1.37 -4.65
N ASN A 66 -5.10 2.53 -4.95
CA ASN A 66 -5.84 3.79 -5.06
C ASN A 66 -6.71 3.99 -3.81
N LEU A 67 -8.04 4.10 -3.95
CA LEU A 67 -9.00 4.24 -2.86
C LEU A 67 -9.09 3.01 -1.96
N GLY A 68 -8.84 1.81 -2.50
CA GLY A 68 -8.78 0.57 -1.72
C GLY A 68 -7.71 0.62 -0.63
N SER A 69 -6.65 1.41 -0.82
CA SER A 69 -5.63 1.67 0.21
C SER A 69 -6.24 2.17 1.51
N LEU A 70 -7.26 3.03 1.46
CA LEU A 70 -7.90 3.57 2.67
C LEU A 70 -8.59 2.46 3.47
N LEU A 71 -9.26 1.54 2.77
CA LEU A 71 -9.94 0.40 3.39
C LEU A 71 -8.93 -0.57 3.99
N THR A 72 -7.83 -0.81 3.28
CA THR A 72 -6.70 -1.60 3.75
C THR A 72 -6.12 -1.02 5.04
N ILE A 73 -5.90 0.30 5.10
CA ILE A 73 -5.40 0.97 6.32
C ILE A 73 -6.41 0.89 7.47
N MET A 74 -7.70 1.12 7.22
CA MET A 74 -8.70 0.98 8.27
C MET A 74 -8.83 -0.47 8.77
N ALA A 75 -8.69 -1.46 7.89
CA ALA A 75 -8.65 -2.87 8.28
C ALA A 75 -7.40 -3.21 9.09
N ALA A 76 -6.24 -2.69 8.69
CA ALA A 76 -4.99 -2.85 9.45
C ALA A 76 -5.08 -2.20 10.84
N ALA A 77 -5.61 -0.98 10.94
CA ALA A 77 -5.83 -0.30 12.22
C ALA A 77 -6.78 -1.10 13.13
N ARG A 78 -7.85 -1.67 12.56
CA ARG A 78 -8.75 -2.55 13.29
C ARG A 78 -8.05 -3.81 13.79
N LEU A 79 -7.22 -4.44 12.96
CA LEU A 79 -6.46 -5.62 13.35
C LEU A 79 -5.45 -5.29 14.46
N ALA A 80 -4.75 -4.16 14.37
CA ALA A 80 -3.82 -3.71 15.42
C ALA A 80 -4.52 -3.53 16.78
N ALA A 81 -5.77 -3.06 16.79
CA ALA A 81 -6.56 -2.91 18.01
C ALA A 81 -7.15 -4.21 18.56
N GLU A 82 -7.36 -5.23 17.72
CA GLU A 82 -8.08 -6.47 18.09
C GLU A 82 -7.16 -7.69 18.28
N LEU A 83 -5.98 -7.71 17.65
CA LEU A 83 -5.08 -8.87 17.65
C LEU A 83 -4.11 -8.87 18.85
N PRO A 84 -3.75 -10.06 19.37
CA PRO A 84 -2.57 -10.21 20.22
C PRO A 84 -1.28 -9.85 19.46
N ALA A 85 -0.25 -9.41 20.17
CA ALA A 85 1.03 -9.02 19.58
C ALA A 85 1.67 -10.11 18.69
N ALA A 86 1.56 -11.38 19.08
CA ALA A 86 2.09 -12.52 18.31
C ALA A 86 1.36 -12.78 16.97
N ASP A 87 0.13 -12.29 16.82
CA ASP A 87 -0.58 -12.35 15.53
C ASP A 87 -0.29 -11.10 14.70
N LEU A 88 -0.22 -9.94 15.36
CA LEU A 88 0.07 -8.66 14.72
C LEU A 88 1.47 -8.61 14.10
N GLU A 89 2.46 -9.30 14.69
CA GLU A 89 3.82 -9.41 14.12
C GLU A 89 3.86 -10.07 12.73
N ARG A 90 2.81 -10.82 12.38
CA ARG A 90 2.65 -11.53 11.10
C ARG A 90 1.80 -10.75 10.10
N VAL A 91 1.36 -9.54 10.47
CA VAL A 91 0.56 -8.65 9.61
C VAL A 91 1.45 -7.57 9.00
N GLY A 92 1.22 -7.31 7.72
CA GLY A 92 1.82 -6.22 6.97
C GLY A 92 0.82 -5.53 6.05
N VAL A 93 1.22 -4.39 5.51
CA VAL A 93 0.40 -3.57 4.63
C VAL A 93 1.17 -3.19 3.38
N LEU A 94 0.51 -3.29 2.23
CA LEU A 94 1.00 -2.78 0.95
C LEU A 94 -0.04 -1.83 0.32
N THR A 95 0.30 -0.57 0.12
CA THR A 95 -0.54 0.37 -0.64
C THR A 95 0.11 0.74 -1.96
N ALA A 96 -0.68 1.04 -2.99
CA ALA A 96 -0.14 1.47 -4.28
C ALA A 96 -0.99 2.56 -4.93
N GLY A 97 -0.34 3.62 -5.40
CA GLY A 97 -1.01 4.79 -5.98
C GLY A 97 -2.00 5.43 -5.01
N SER A 98 -1.70 5.44 -3.71
CA SER A 98 -2.66 5.86 -2.69
C SER A 98 -2.78 7.38 -2.60
N PRO A 99 -4.01 7.96 -2.57
CA PRO A 99 -4.24 9.37 -2.27
C PRO A 99 -4.29 9.67 -0.76
N LEU A 100 -3.85 8.74 0.10
CA LEU A 100 -4.06 8.83 1.55
C LEU A 100 -3.47 10.11 2.15
N GLN A 101 -2.20 10.39 1.91
CA GLN A 101 -1.49 11.47 2.59
C GLN A 101 -1.86 12.85 2.02
N TRP A 102 -1.75 13.02 0.70
CA TRP A 102 -1.95 14.33 0.09
C TRP A 102 -3.43 14.68 -0.07
N GLY A 103 -4.32 13.70 -0.18
CA GLY A 103 -5.75 13.92 -0.40
C GLY A 103 -6.56 13.75 0.89
N TYR A 104 -6.64 12.52 1.37
CA TYR A 104 -7.62 12.14 2.40
C TYR A 104 -7.26 12.62 3.80
N GLN A 105 -5.99 12.54 4.23
CA GLN A 105 -5.58 13.09 5.53
C GLN A 105 -5.82 14.59 5.62
N ARG A 106 -5.63 15.32 4.51
CA ARG A 106 -5.87 16.78 4.46
C ARG A 106 -7.36 17.12 4.48
N ALA A 107 -8.18 16.35 3.76
CA ALA A 107 -9.62 16.58 3.69
C ALA A 107 -10.35 16.10 4.95
N PHE A 108 -9.86 15.04 5.60
CA PHE A 108 -10.51 14.36 6.73
C PHE A 108 -9.52 14.01 7.85
N PRO A 109 -8.85 15.02 8.45
CA PRO A 109 -7.84 14.78 9.49
C PRO A 109 -8.39 14.10 10.74
N ALA A 110 -9.69 14.24 11.03
CA ALA A 110 -10.34 13.56 12.15
C ALA A 110 -10.52 12.05 11.92
N LEU A 111 -10.60 11.61 10.65
CA LEU A 111 -10.75 10.19 10.31
C LEU A 111 -9.39 9.49 10.19
N LEU A 112 -8.39 10.20 9.69
CA LEU A 112 -7.04 9.71 9.48
C LEU A 112 -6.04 10.63 10.20
N PRO A 113 -6.12 10.74 11.54
CA PRO A 113 -5.20 11.58 12.29
C PRO A 113 -3.78 11.03 12.15
N GLN A 114 -2.82 11.94 12.02
CA GLN A 114 -1.42 11.58 11.76
C GLN A 114 -0.87 10.69 12.87
N GLU A 115 -1.20 11.00 14.12
CA GLU A 115 -0.74 10.27 15.30
C GLU A 115 -1.23 8.82 15.29
N ALA A 116 -2.44 8.55 14.77
CA ALA A 116 -2.95 7.18 14.65
C ALA A 116 -2.25 6.41 13.52
N LEU A 117 -1.86 7.07 12.43
CA LEU A 117 -1.10 6.44 11.36
C LEU A 117 0.35 6.17 11.75
N GLU A 118 0.96 7.08 12.52
CA GLU A 118 2.28 6.88 13.13
C GLU A 118 2.25 5.70 14.10
N ALA A 119 1.24 5.63 14.98
CA ALA A 119 1.04 4.51 15.89
C ALA A 119 0.83 3.20 15.11
N LEU A 120 -0.03 3.19 14.09
CA LEU A 120 -0.22 2.01 13.25
C LEU A 120 1.07 1.57 12.55
N PHE A 121 1.86 2.51 12.05
CA PHE A 121 3.14 2.20 11.41
C PHE A 121 4.12 1.54 12.41
N ALA A 122 4.14 2.02 13.66
CA ALA A 122 4.94 1.46 14.75
C ALA A 122 4.41 0.11 15.26
N ASP A 123 3.09 -0.06 15.40
CA ASP A 123 2.45 -1.33 15.78
C ASP A 123 2.73 -2.44 14.76
N LEU A 124 2.83 -2.05 13.49
CA LEU A 124 3.25 -2.94 12.40
C LEU A 124 4.77 -3.08 12.31
N ASP A 125 5.55 -2.49 13.23
CA ASP A 125 7.02 -2.51 13.24
C ASP A 125 7.60 -2.17 11.86
N GLY A 126 7.05 -1.09 11.30
CA GLY A 126 7.40 -0.58 9.99
C GLY A 126 7.04 -1.50 8.83
N ARG A 127 6.20 -2.54 8.97
CA ARG A 127 5.73 -3.43 7.87
C ARG A 127 4.63 -2.83 6.97
N TRP A 128 4.65 -1.52 6.81
CA TRP A 128 3.81 -0.81 5.84
C TRP A 128 4.67 -0.30 4.68
N ARG A 129 4.39 -0.83 3.48
CA ARG A 129 5.03 -0.45 2.22
C ARG A 129 4.03 0.30 1.33
N ALA A 130 4.45 1.40 0.73
CA ALA A 130 3.61 2.18 -0.18
C ALA A 130 4.33 2.42 -1.50
N LEU A 131 3.81 1.88 -2.60
CA LEU A 131 4.34 2.10 -3.94
C LEU A 131 3.77 3.39 -4.53
N CYS A 132 4.66 4.27 -4.98
CA CYS A 132 4.31 5.56 -5.55
C CYS A 132 5.19 5.88 -6.76
N ARG A 133 4.71 6.76 -7.64
CA ARG A 133 5.45 7.27 -8.81
C ARG A 133 5.36 8.78 -8.84
N GLY A 134 6.46 9.44 -9.23
CA GLY A 134 6.46 10.90 -9.42
C GLY A 134 5.56 11.39 -10.55
N THR A 135 5.18 10.50 -11.48
CA THR A 135 4.29 10.75 -12.61
C THR A 135 2.82 10.47 -12.30
N ASP A 136 2.52 9.92 -11.12
CA ASP A 136 1.16 9.66 -10.66
C ASP A 136 0.61 10.92 -9.96
N ILE A 137 -0.42 11.52 -10.58
CA ILE A 137 -1.06 12.74 -10.06
C ILE A 137 -2.13 12.46 -8.99
N PHE A 138 -2.54 11.20 -8.84
CA PHE A 138 -3.57 10.79 -7.89
C PHE A 138 -2.96 10.09 -6.67
N GLY A 139 -1.89 9.33 -6.86
CA GLY A 139 -1.09 8.74 -5.79
C GLY A 139 -0.03 9.69 -5.25
N GLY A 140 0.70 9.23 -4.24
CA GLY A 140 1.86 9.93 -3.70
C GLY A 140 2.51 9.12 -2.59
N GLY A 141 3.53 9.72 -1.95
CA GLY A 141 4.06 9.21 -0.69
C GLY A 141 2.94 9.12 0.35
N VAL A 142 2.95 8.04 1.14
CA VAL A 142 1.90 7.77 2.13
C VAL A 142 2.45 7.93 3.53
N THR A 143 3.66 7.42 3.74
CA THR A 143 4.37 7.45 5.01
C THR A 143 5.44 8.55 5.06
N THR A 144 5.69 9.24 3.94
CA THR A 144 6.71 10.29 3.82
C THR A 144 6.22 11.55 3.09
N TRP A 145 6.82 12.70 3.43
CA TRP A 145 6.51 14.02 2.87
C TRP A 145 7.70 14.97 2.96
N ARG A 146 7.51 16.22 2.49
CA ARG A 146 8.54 17.28 2.46
C ARG A 146 9.84 16.78 1.82
N HIS A 147 9.69 16.17 0.65
CA HIS A 147 10.81 15.63 -0.11
C HIS A 147 11.73 16.73 -0.61
N GLU A 148 13.03 16.54 -0.39
CA GLU A 148 14.09 17.45 -0.85
C GLU A 148 15.19 16.65 -1.52
N VAL A 149 15.75 17.17 -2.61
CA VAL A 149 16.90 16.56 -3.28
C VAL A 149 18.12 17.44 -3.05
N SER A 150 19.13 16.88 -2.37
CA SER A 150 20.42 17.53 -2.14
C SER A 150 21.54 16.50 -2.30
N ASP A 151 22.68 16.90 -2.86
CA ASP A 151 23.84 16.01 -3.10
C ASP A 151 23.49 14.69 -3.81
N ARG A 152 22.55 14.74 -4.76
CA ARG A 152 22.03 13.58 -5.50
C ARG A 152 21.36 12.53 -4.59
N GLN A 153 20.90 12.94 -3.42
CA GLN A 153 20.18 12.13 -2.46
C GLN A 153 18.79 12.70 -2.25
N LEU A 154 17.80 11.82 -2.13
CA LEU A 154 16.44 12.19 -1.77
C LEU A 154 16.30 12.09 -0.24
N TYR A 155 15.88 13.19 0.37
CA TYR A 155 15.54 13.30 1.77
C TYR A 155 14.04 13.54 1.92
N GLY A 156 13.52 13.28 3.11
CA GLY A 156 12.17 13.66 3.48
C GLY A 156 11.93 13.50 4.96
N VAL A 157 10.70 13.71 5.39
CA VAL A 157 10.22 13.37 6.73
C VAL A 157 9.25 12.22 6.60
N GLY A 158 9.27 11.27 7.52
CA GLY A 158 8.28 10.20 7.51
C GLY A 158 8.20 9.44 8.82
N PHE A 159 7.28 8.48 8.85
CA PHE A 159 7.00 7.66 10.02
C PHE A 159 8.21 6.83 10.46
N GLN A 160 8.38 6.68 11.76
CA GLN A 160 9.44 5.89 12.37
C GLN A 160 8.89 4.59 12.98
N PRO A 161 9.58 3.44 12.86
CA PRO A 161 9.14 2.19 13.48
C PRO A 161 8.99 2.28 15.01
N GLU A 162 9.75 3.18 15.65
CA GLU A 162 9.67 3.43 17.09
C GLU A 162 8.51 4.36 17.49
N GLY A 163 7.75 4.86 16.50
CA GLY A 163 6.66 5.82 16.66
C GLY A 163 7.07 7.25 16.32
N GLY A 164 6.07 8.07 15.96
CA GLY A 164 6.28 9.45 15.56
C GLY A 164 6.82 9.59 14.13
N SER A 165 7.38 10.76 13.84
CA SER A 165 7.92 11.13 12.53
C SER A 165 9.27 11.81 12.63
N GLY A 166 10.15 11.55 11.68
CA GLY A 166 11.49 12.12 11.67
C GLY A 166 12.14 12.18 10.29
N PRO A 167 13.35 12.76 10.20
CA PRO A 167 14.07 12.87 8.93
C PRO A 167 14.50 11.49 8.42
N LEU A 168 14.36 11.30 7.12
CA LEU A 168 14.68 10.08 6.40
C LEU A 168 15.56 10.40 5.19
N LYS A 169 16.42 9.44 4.86
CA LYS A 169 17.25 9.45 3.65
C LYS A 169 16.89 8.26 2.79
N ALA A 170 16.60 8.49 1.51
CA ALA A 170 16.24 7.44 0.59
C ALA A 170 17.44 6.54 0.30
N LYS A 171 17.17 5.26 0.12
CA LYS A 171 18.12 4.28 -0.42
C LYS A 171 17.68 3.91 -1.81
N ALA A 172 18.56 4.12 -2.79
CA ALA A 172 18.34 3.64 -4.15
C ALA A 172 18.69 2.15 -4.23
N ASP A 173 17.85 1.38 -4.91
CA ASP A 173 18.19 0.00 -5.30
C ASP A 173 18.79 -0.08 -6.71
N GLU A 174 19.18 -1.28 -7.12
CA GLU A 174 19.75 -1.56 -8.45
C GLU A 174 18.78 -1.26 -9.60
N ASN A 175 17.47 -1.40 -9.36
CA ASN A 175 16.41 -1.13 -10.33
C ASN A 175 16.05 0.36 -10.40
N GLY A 176 16.63 1.19 -9.52
CA GLY A 176 16.38 2.62 -9.46
C GLY A 176 15.16 3.01 -8.62
N VAL A 177 14.58 2.07 -7.86
CA VAL A 177 13.56 2.38 -6.85
C VAL A 177 14.23 3.16 -5.73
N LEU A 178 13.62 4.26 -5.32
CA LEU A 178 14.07 5.01 -4.13
C LEU A 178 13.17 4.64 -2.95
N ILE A 179 13.74 3.92 -1.98
CA ILE A 179 13.04 3.54 -0.75
C ILE A 179 13.31 4.60 0.31
N LEU A 180 12.26 5.32 0.71
CA LEU A 180 12.30 6.33 1.76
C LEU A 180 11.30 5.94 2.85
N GLY A 181 11.79 5.47 4.00
CA GLY A 181 10.91 4.94 5.05
C GLY A 181 10.07 3.77 4.52
N GLY A 182 8.75 3.87 4.64
CA GLY A 182 7.80 2.91 4.07
C GLY A 182 7.47 3.15 2.59
N ASP A 183 7.85 4.28 1.99
CA ASP A 183 7.47 4.65 0.62
C ASP A 183 8.53 4.20 -0.39
N HIS A 184 8.07 3.55 -1.47
CA HIS A 184 8.87 3.03 -2.57
C HIS A 184 8.54 3.85 -3.83
N TRP A 185 9.44 4.76 -4.18
CA TRP A 185 9.32 5.60 -5.36
C TRP A 185 9.84 4.84 -6.58
N LEU A 186 8.91 4.37 -7.40
CA LEU A 186 9.21 3.59 -8.59
C LEU A 186 9.68 4.49 -9.74
N PRO A 187 10.65 4.05 -10.55
CA PRO A 187 10.98 4.73 -11.80
C PRO A 187 9.80 4.66 -12.77
N ASP A 188 9.59 5.72 -13.54
CA ASP A 188 8.59 5.75 -14.61
C ASP A 188 9.13 6.56 -15.80
N PRO A 189 9.40 5.92 -16.97
CA PRO A 189 9.09 4.54 -17.35
C PRO A 189 9.94 3.48 -16.63
N LEU A 190 9.47 2.23 -16.63
CA LEU A 190 10.24 1.08 -16.13
C LEU A 190 11.55 0.91 -16.91
N ARG A 191 12.61 0.50 -16.21
CA ARG A 191 13.95 0.25 -16.78
C ARG A 191 14.01 -1.03 -17.61
N GLY A 192 13.35 -1.05 -18.76
CA GLY A 192 13.43 -2.14 -19.74
C GLY A 192 13.00 -3.53 -19.22
N PRO A 193 12.78 -4.51 -20.12
CA PRO A 193 12.48 -5.87 -19.70
C PRO A 193 13.72 -6.54 -19.12
N THR A 194 13.63 -7.06 -17.90
CA THR A 194 14.69 -7.86 -17.26
C THR A 194 14.59 -9.36 -17.59
N GLY A 195 13.50 -9.78 -18.27
CA GLY A 195 13.22 -11.18 -18.60
C GLY A 195 12.73 -12.05 -17.44
N ARG A 196 12.76 -11.53 -16.20
CA ARG A 196 12.32 -12.24 -14.99
C ARG A 196 11.01 -11.72 -14.42
N HIS A 197 10.70 -10.45 -14.67
CA HIS A 197 9.51 -9.78 -14.15
C HIS A 197 8.63 -9.28 -15.29
N ARG A 198 7.38 -8.99 -14.96
CA ARG A 198 6.47 -8.28 -15.86
C ARG A 198 7.10 -6.94 -16.27
N TRP A 199 6.80 -6.49 -17.48
CA TRP A 199 7.30 -5.21 -17.98
C TRP A 199 6.25 -4.57 -18.87
N ALA A 200 6.15 -3.25 -18.80
CA ALA A 200 5.27 -2.45 -19.64
C ALA A 200 6.05 -1.27 -20.25
N PRO A 201 5.87 -0.98 -21.54
CA PRO A 201 6.51 0.15 -22.20
C PRO A 201 5.85 1.48 -21.81
N GLY A 202 6.66 2.53 -21.75
CA GLY A 202 6.19 3.91 -21.60
C GLY A 202 5.89 4.33 -20.16
N VAL A 203 5.32 5.53 -20.02
CA VAL A 203 5.02 6.14 -18.72
C VAL A 203 3.68 5.59 -18.20
N LEU A 204 3.70 4.91 -17.06
CA LEU A 204 2.54 4.23 -16.47
C LEU A 204 1.65 5.14 -15.63
N ARG A 205 2.21 6.20 -15.02
CA ARG A 205 1.46 7.13 -14.16
C ARG A 205 0.72 6.36 -13.04
N HIS A 206 -0.59 6.60 -12.90
CA HIS A 206 -1.48 5.97 -11.93
C HIS A 206 -1.95 4.55 -12.31
N GLN A 207 -1.21 3.81 -13.14
CA GLN A 207 -1.63 2.49 -13.63
C GLN A 207 -0.55 1.44 -13.38
N ASP A 208 -0.96 0.18 -13.33
CA ASP A 208 -0.06 -0.98 -13.39
C ASP A 208 1.12 -0.93 -12.41
N TYR A 209 0.83 -0.72 -11.13
CA TYR A 209 1.83 -0.88 -10.06
C TYR A 209 2.25 -2.36 -9.89
N VAL A 210 1.40 -3.31 -10.26
CA VAL A 210 1.66 -4.77 -10.19
C VAL A 210 2.77 -5.23 -11.13
N VAL A 211 2.98 -4.52 -12.24
CA VAL A 211 3.95 -4.97 -13.27
C VAL A 211 5.39 -4.69 -12.86
N ASP A 212 5.59 -3.82 -11.86
CA ASP A 212 6.91 -3.52 -11.35
C ASP A 212 7.39 -4.67 -10.46
N ALA A 213 8.65 -5.09 -10.63
CA ALA A 213 9.27 -6.12 -9.79
C ALA A 213 9.25 -5.74 -8.30
N GLU A 214 9.24 -4.44 -8.01
CA GLU A 214 9.16 -3.95 -6.65
C GLU A 214 7.84 -4.30 -5.95
N TRP A 215 6.79 -4.67 -6.69
CA TRP A 215 5.57 -5.22 -6.09
C TRP A 215 5.88 -6.44 -5.21
N ASP A 216 6.59 -7.42 -5.75
CA ASP A 216 6.90 -8.67 -5.06
C ASP A 216 7.86 -8.44 -3.89
N HIS A 217 8.84 -7.54 -4.07
CA HIS A 217 9.74 -7.10 -3.02
C HIS A 217 9.00 -6.42 -1.86
N ALA A 218 8.06 -5.53 -2.17
CA ALA A 218 7.29 -4.81 -1.18
C ALA A 218 6.33 -5.74 -0.42
N VAL A 219 5.75 -6.75 -1.09
CA VAL A 219 4.98 -7.81 -0.41
C VAL A 219 5.87 -8.58 0.59
N ALA A 220 7.05 -9.02 0.17
CA ALA A 220 7.98 -9.74 1.04
C ALA A 220 8.45 -8.90 2.24
N MET A 221 8.75 -7.62 2.00
CA MET A 221 9.14 -6.70 3.07
C MET A 221 7.98 -6.41 4.04
N ALA A 222 6.76 -6.22 3.53
CA ALA A 222 5.57 -6.07 4.36
C ALA A 222 5.26 -7.36 5.12
N ALA A 223 5.55 -8.53 4.57
CA ALA A 223 5.45 -9.80 5.31
C ALA A 223 6.53 -9.94 6.39
N GLY A 224 7.53 -9.07 6.46
CA GLY A 224 8.65 -9.21 7.40
C GLY A 224 9.71 -10.23 6.98
N LEU A 225 9.74 -10.62 5.70
CA LEU A 225 10.72 -11.56 5.13
C LEU A 225 11.96 -10.87 4.56
N GLY A 226 12.07 -9.55 4.73
CA GLY A 226 13.10 -8.72 4.10
C GLY A 226 12.87 -8.52 2.60
N LYS A 227 13.81 -7.85 1.93
CA LYS A 227 13.82 -7.78 0.46
C LYS A 227 14.48 -9.07 -0.04
N PRO A 228 13.80 -9.91 -0.83
CA PRO A 228 14.39 -11.15 -1.30
C PRO A 228 15.61 -10.82 -2.16
N SER A 229 16.75 -11.43 -1.86
CA SER A 229 17.93 -11.36 -2.71
C SER A 229 17.64 -12.15 -3.98
N ASN A 230 17.61 -11.48 -5.13
CA ASN A 230 17.61 -12.09 -6.46
C ASN A 230 16.73 -13.34 -6.58
N GLY A 231 15.40 -13.19 -6.48
CA GLY A 231 14.41 -14.09 -7.09
C GLY A 231 14.74 -15.59 -7.10
N GLU A 232 15.26 -16.14 -6.01
CA GLU A 232 15.16 -17.57 -5.79
C GLU A 232 13.71 -17.82 -5.40
N GLN A 233 12.89 -18.09 -6.42
CA GLN A 233 11.81 -19.04 -6.22
C GLN A 233 12.50 -20.28 -5.65
N GLY A 234 12.46 -20.44 -4.32
CA GLY A 234 12.96 -21.64 -3.68
C GLY A 234 12.42 -22.82 -4.46
N LEU A 235 13.32 -23.70 -4.92
CA LEU A 235 12.95 -24.90 -5.64
C LEU A 235 11.81 -25.57 -4.86
N LEU A 236 10.64 -25.69 -5.47
CA LEU A 236 9.45 -26.37 -4.93
C LEU A 236 9.72 -27.84 -4.54
N PHE A 237 10.95 -28.33 -4.74
CA PHE A 237 11.41 -29.69 -4.49
C PHE A 237 12.78 -29.77 -3.79
N GLY A 238 13.26 -28.70 -3.14
CA GLY A 238 14.60 -28.67 -2.52
C GLY A 238 14.81 -29.60 -1.32
N ASP A 239 13.74 -30.01 -0.62
CA ASP A 239 13.82 -30.80 0.61
C ASP A 239 13.16 -32.18 0.48
N PHE A 240 13.54 -32.95 -0.54
CA PHE A 240 13.44 -34.41 -0.42
C PHE A 240 14.72 -34.94 0.23
N PRO A 241 14.69 -35.38 1.50
CA PRO A 241 15.82 -36.10 2.06
C PRO A 241 16.00 -37.39 1.26
N GLY A 242 17.13 -37.47 0.54
CA GLY A 242 17.55 -38.67 -0.15
C GLY A 242 17.61 -39.85 0.83
N LYS A 243 16.67 -40.77 0.69
CA LYS A 243 16.78 -42.16 1.14
C LYS A 243 16.16 -43.06 0.08
N LEU A 244 17.01 -43.62 -0.77
CA LEU A 244 17.21 -45.06 -0.99
C LEU A 244 18.29 -45.25 -2.06
#